data_AF-F7WZS9-F1
#
_entry.id   AF-F7WZS9-F1
#
_cell.length_a   1.000
_cell.length_b   1.000
_cell.length_c   1.000
_cell.angle_alpha   90.00
_cell.angle_beta   90.00
_cell.angle_gamma   90.00
#
_symmetry.space_group_name_H-M   'P 1'
#
loop_
_entity.id
_entity.type
_entity.pdbx_description
1 polymer ?
#
loop_
_entity_poly.entity_id
_entity_poly.type
_entity_poly.pdbx_seq_one_letter_code
_entity_poly.pdbx_strand_id
1 'polypeptide(L)'
;MDYFTLFQIPKQFQINLVVLEKNFYLLQKKYHPDVYKKKNPSDSNNCNFFSAKINKAYNILKDKFSRAKYLLKIYKNENKIVNKNYIVTNSFLNKQFKLYEIIETFKIKKENIKNINNFIKAIENKINYYFLKIAQEFQLKKIIEAQKTLHYLFFKKKYYLKFKN
;
A
#
# COMPACT_ATOMS: atom_id res chain seq x y z
N MET A 1 0.36 -9.85 -17.74
CA MET A 1 1.62 -9.46 -17.09
C MET A 1 1.34 -8.59 -15.87
N ASP A 2 1.83 -8.99 -14.70
CA ASP A 2 1.72 -8.23 -13.45
C ASP A 2 2.81 -7.14 -13.34
N TYR A 3 2.71 -6.28 -12.32
CA TYR A 3 3.61 -5.14 -12.14
C TYR A 3 5.02 -5.53 -11.68
N PHE A 4 5.20 -6.64 -10.97
CA PHE A 4 6.54 -7.09 -10.59
C PHE A 4 7.30 -7.56 -11.83
N THR A 5 6.62 -8.34 -12.69
CA THR A 5 7.16 -8.75 -13.98
C THR A 5 7.45 -7.55 -14.90
N LEU A 6 6.58 -6.52 -14.90
CA LEU A 6 6.82 -5.28 -15.67
C LEU A 6 8.17 -4.62 -15.30
N PHE A 7 8.48 -4.54 -14.00
CA PHE A 7 9.74 -3.96 -13.52
C PHE A 7 10.86 -4.99 -13.35
N GLN A 8 10.68 -6.24 -13.77
CA GLN A 8 11.67 -7.31 -13.66
C GLN A 8 12.20 -7.47 -12.22
N ILE A 9 11.30 -7.43 -11.24
CA ILE A 9 11.62 -7.66 -9.83
C ILE A 9 10.84 -8.86 -9.28
N PRO A 10 11.33 -9.51 -8.20
CA PRO A 10 10.63 -10.66 -7.61
C PRO A 10 9.24 -10.29 -7.06
N LYS A 11 8.28 -11.21 -7.20
CA LYS A 11 6.89 -11.10 -6.69
C LYS A 11 6.84 -11.26 -5.16
N GLN A 12 7.39 -10.31 -4.43
CA GLN A 12 7.47 -10.34 -2.97
C GLN A 12 7.13 -9.00 -2.33
N PHE A 13 6.79 -9.02 -1.04
CA PHE A 13 6.41 -7.80 -0.33
C PHE A 13 7.61 -6.87 -0.09
N GLN A 14 8.75 -7.43 0.33
CA GLN A 14 10.00 -6.68 0.51
C GLN A 14 10.75 -6.59 -0.81
N ILE A 15 10.67 -5.44 -1.47
CA ILE A 15 11.41 -5.19 -2.72
C ILE A 15 12.52 -4.18 -2.51
N ASN A 16 13.54 -4.23 -3.36
CA ASN A 16 14.55 -3.20 -3.46
C ASN A 16 13.97 -1.98 -4.19
N LEU A 17 13.75 -0.88 -3.47
CA LEU A 17 13.19 0.36 -4.04
C LEU A 17 14.13 1.04 -5.04
N VAL A 18 15.45 0.91 -4.86
CA VAL A 18 16.45 1.46 -5.77
C VAL A 18 16.36 0.77 -7.13
N VAL A 19 16.19 -0.56 -7.15
CA VAL A 19 15.99 -1.33 -8.38
C VAL A 19 14.65 -0.99 -9.04
N LEU A 20 13.58 -0.87 -8.26
CA LEU A 20 12.27 -0.44 -8.77
C LEU A 20 12.37 0.92 -9.47
N GLU A 21 13.04 1.89 -8.83
CA GLU A 21 13.19 3.24 -9.34
C GLU A 21 14.08 3.30 -10.59
N LYS A 22 15.20 2.58 -10.60
CA LYS A 22 16.05 2.43 -11.80
C LYS A 22 15.24 1.88 -12.99
N ASN A 23 14.50 0.79 -12.77
CA ASN A 23 13.74 0.14 -13.83
C ASN A 23 12.55 1.01 -14.29
N PHE A 24 11.96 1.80 -13.38
CA PHE A 24 10.97 2.81 -13.72
C PHE A 24 11.52 3.85 -14.70
N TYR A 25 12.67 4.46 -14.42
CA TYR A 25 13.25 5.47 -15.31
C TYR A 25 13.63 4.88 -16.68
N LEU A 26 14.16 3.65 -16.73
CA LEU A 26 14.45 2.97 -18.00
C LEU A 26 13.19 2.78 -18.84
N LEU A 27 12.09 2.33 -18.23
CA LEU A 27 10.81 2.16 -18.91
C LEU A 27 10.19 3.50 -19.32
N GLN A 28 10.24 4.52 -18.46
CA GLN A 28 9.74 5.85 -18.81
C GLN A 28 10.52 6.46 -19.96
N LYS A 29 11.86 6.34 -19.99
CA LYS A 29 12.67 6.79 -21.12
C LYS A 29 12.32 6.06 -22.41
N LYS A 30 12.05 4.75 -22.32
CA LYS A 30 11.69 3.93 -23.47
C LYS A 30 10.30 4.24 -24.01
N TYR A 31 9.32 4.55 -23.15
CA TYR A 31 7.90 4.71 -23.50
C TYR A 31 7.37 6.14 -23.27
N HIS A 32 8.27 7.14 -23.22
CA HIS A 32 7.86 8.52 -22.98
C HIS A 32 7.01 9.05 -24.16
N PRO A 33 5.83 9.66 -23.91
CA PRO A 33 4.99 10.22 -24.97
C PRO A 33 5.74 11.14 -25.92
N ASP A 34 6.65 11.97 -25.41
CA ASP A 34 7.39 12.95 -26.22
C ASP A 34 8.41 12.30 -27.17
N VAL A 35 8.91 11.11 -26.85
CA VAL A 35 9.82 10.37 -27.75
C VAL A 35 9.03 9.83 -28.95
N TYR A 36 7.78 9.42 -28.74
CA TYR A 36 6.94 8.83 -29.78
C TYR A 36 6.15 9.85 -30.59
N LYS A 37 5.69 10.95 -29.97
CA LYS A 37 5.06 12.06 -30.70
C LYS A 37 5.96 12.62 -31.81
N LYS A 38 7.29 12.59 -31.59
CA LYS A 38 8.28 13.02 -32.59
C LYS A 38 8.57 11.98 -33.67
N LYS A 39 8.34 10.69 -33.42
CA LYS A 39 8.68 9.59 -34.34
C LYS A 39 7.49 9.09 -35.15
N ASN A 40 6.37 8.78 -34.50
CA ASN A 40 5.17 8.21 -35.12
C ASN A 40 3.90 8.69 -34.39
N PRO A 41 3.20 9.71 -34.92
CA PRO A 41 2.00 10.25 -34.27
C PRO A 41 0.83 9.23 -34.18
N SER A 42 0.76 8.26 -35.09
CA SER A 42 -0.22 7.16 -35.07
C SER A 42 -0.11 6.23 -33.86
N ASP A 43 1.10 6.08 -33.29
CA ASP A 43 1.38 5.21 -32.13
C ASP A 43 1.27 5.96 -30.78
N SER A 44 0.94 7.26 -30.82
CA SER A 44 0.90 8.14 -29.64
C SER A 44 -0.09 7.64 -28.56
N ASN A 45 -1.26 7.15 -28.97
CA ASN A 45 -2.28 6.65 -28.05
C ASN A 45 -1.82 5.41 -27.28
N ASN A 46 -1.13 4.48 -27.96
CA ASN A 46 -0.56 3.29 -27.34
C ASN A 46 0.53 3.68 -26.33
N CYS A 47 1.40 4.63 -26.69
CA CYS A 47 2.48 5.10 -25.82
C CYS A 47 1.95 5.79 -24.55
N ASN A 48 0.91 6.61 -24.68
CA ASN A 48 0.23 7.23 -23.53
C ASN A 48 -0.33 6.18 -22.57
N PHE A 49 -0.98 5.14 -23.10
CA PHE A 49 -1.50 4.03 -22.29
C PHE A 49 -0.37 3.29 -21.55
N PHE A 50 0.75 3.01 -22.23
CA PHE A 50 1.90 2.36 -21.61
C PHE A 50 2.56 3.22 -20.53
N SER A 51 2.79 4.51 -20.78
CA SER A 51 3.34 5.43 -19.78
C SER A 51 2.45 5.54 -18.54
N ALA A 52 1.13 5.68 -18.73
CA ALA A 52 0.16 5.68 -17.63
C ALA A 52 0.20 4.37 -16.82
N LYS A 53 0.31 3.22 -17.50
CA LYS A 53 0.44 1.91 -16.86
C LYS A 53 1.73 1.79 -16.04
N ILE A 54 2.86 2.28 -16.56
CA ILE A 54 4.16 2.29 -15.87
C ILE A 54 4.07 3.15 -14.60
N ASN A 55 3.51 4.36 -14.69
CA ASN A 55 3.34 5.26 -13.54
C ASN A 55 2.45 4.63 -12.46
N LYS A 56 1.32 4.05 -12.88
CA LYS A 56 0.41 3.34 -11.96
C LYS A 56 1.10 2.17 -11.27
N ALA A 57 1.83 1.36 -12.02
CA ALA A 57 2.56 0.22 -11.48
C ALA A 57 3.64 0.68 -10.48
N TYR A 58 4.41 1.71 -10.81
CA TYR A 58 5.43 2.28 -9.93
C TYR A 58 4.82 2.79 -8.63
N ASN A 59 3.75 3.59 -8.69
CA ASN A 59 3.09 4.12 -7.50
C ASN A 59 2.50 3.01 -6.61
N ILE A 60 1.97 1.95 -7.21
CA ILE A 60 1.47 0.78 -6.48
C ILE A 60 2.60 -0.02 -5.83
N LEU A 61 3.74 -0.18 -6.49
CA LEU A 61 4.86 -0.92 -5.91
C LEU A 61 5.70 -0.06 -4.96
N LYS A 62 5.71 1.27 -5.06
CA LYS A 62 6.47 2.16 -4.17
C LYS A 62 5.87 2.22 -2.77
N ASP A 63 4.56 2.43 -2.64
CA ASP A 63 3.88 2.47 -1.33
C ASP A 63 3.67 1.06 -0.77
N LYS A 64 4.11 0.83 0.47
CA LYS A 64 4.02 -0.50 1.11
C LYS A 64 2.57 -0.98 1.21
N PHE A 65 1.61 -0.08 1.46
CA PHE A 65 0.22 -0.48 1.66
C PHE A 65 -0.45 -0.90 0.34
N SER A 66 -0.31 -0.10 -0.73
CA SER A 66 -0.80 -0.45 -2.06
C SER A 66 -0.10 -1.69 -2.62
N ARG A 67 1.21 -1.86 -2.36
CA ARG A 67 1.96 -3.08 -2.71
C ARG A 67 1.40 -4.31 -2.02
N ALA A 68 1.14 -4.27 -0.72
CA ALA A 68 0.51 -5.38 0.01
C ALA A 68 -0.85 -5.74 -0.60
N LYS A 69 -1.69 -4.74 -0.88
CA LYS A 69 -3.01 -4.93 -1.50
C LYS A 69 -2.90 -5.58 -2.89
N TYR A 70 -1.95 -5.13 -3.70
CA TYR A 70 -1.71 -5.68 -5.03
C TYR A 70 -1.19 -7.11 -4.97
N LEU A 71 -0.24 -7.39 -4.09
CA LEU A 71 0.33 -8.72 -3.89
C LEU A 71 -0.74 -9.72 -3.39
N LEU A 72 -1.61 -9.31 -2.46
CA LEU A 72 -2.77 -10.10 -2.05
C LEU A 72 -3.69 -10.43 -3.23
N LYS A 73 -3.95 -9.46 -4.11
CA LYS A 73 -4.79 -9.68 -5.30
C LYS A 73 -4.18 -10.75 -6.22
N ILE A 74 -2.87 -10.69 -6.46
CA ILE A 74 -2.16 -11.70 -7.26
C ILE A 74 -2.32 -13.09 -6.61
N TYR A 75 -1.94 -13.23 -5.35
CA TYR A 75 -1.97 -14.54 -4.67
C TYR A 75 -3.38 -15.11 -4.55
N LYS A 76 -4.40 -14.28 -4.31
CA LYS A 76 -5.79 -14.74 -4.30
C LYS A 76 -6.23 -15.30 -5.64
N ASN A 77 -5.86 -14.63 -6.74
CA ASN A 77 -6.18 -15.09 -8.08
C ASN A 77 -5.45 -16.38 -8.42
N GLU A 78 -4.15 -16.47 -8.10
CA GLU A 78 -3.33 -17.67 -8.34
C GLU A 78 -3.84 -18.88 -7.54
N ASN A 79 -4.30 -18.68 -6.30
CA ASN A 79 -4.76 -19.76 -5.41
C ASN A 79 -6.29 -19.94 -5.39
N LYS A 80 -7.03 -19.29 -6.29
CA LYS A 80 -8.51 -19.32 -6.36
C LYS A 80 -9.20 -19.07 -5.00
N ILE A 81 -8.62 -18.19 -4.17
CA ILE A 81 -9.16 -17.87 -2.85
C ILE A 81 -10.38 -16.97 -3.02
N VAL A 82 -11.56 -17.48 -2.68
CA VAL A 82 -12.81 -16.70 -2.68
C VAL A 82 -12.69 -15.53 -1.70
N ASN A 83 -13.19 -14.36 -2.11
CA ASN A 83 -13.31 -13.22 -1.21
C ASN A 83 -14.31 -13.54 -0.09
N LYS A 84 -13.81 -14.08 1.02
CA LYS A 84 -14.54 -13.99 2.28
C LYS A 84 -14.50 -12.53 2.71
N ASN A 85 -15.67 -11.90 2.79
CA ASN A 85 -15.82 -10.64 3.51
C ASN A 85 -15.29 -10.90 4.93
N TYR A 86 -14.27 -10.16 5.33
CA TYR A 86 -13.75 -10.30 6.68
C TYR A 86 -14.85 -9.88 7.63
N ILE A 87 -15.32 -10.82 8.45
CA ILE A 87 -16.22 -10.48 9.55
C ILE A 87 -15.41 -9.55 10.45
N VAL A 88 -15.82 -8.29 10.47
CA VAL A 88 -15.30 -7.28 11.38
C VAL A 88 -15.69 -7.77 12.77
N THR A 89 -14.76 -8.41 13.47
CA THR A 89 -15.01 -8.95 14.81
C THR A 89 -15.41 -7.83 15.76
N ASN A 90 -16.33 -8.06 16.69
CA ASN A 90 -16.69 -7.07 17.72
C ASN A 90 -15.46 -6.55 18.49
N SER A 91 -14.46 -7.41 18.73
CA SER A 91 -13.19 -7.01 19.35
C SER A 91 -12.40 -5.99 18.53
N PHE A 92 -12.58 -5.93 17.22
CA PHE A 92 -11.98 -4.94 16.34
C PHE A 92 -12.74 -3.63 16.34
N LEU A 93 -14.07 -3.67 16.22
CA LEU A 93 -14.93 -2.48 16.33
C LEU A 93 -14.70 -1.77 17.66
N ASN A 94 -14.64 -2.51 18.77
CA ASN A 94 -14.37 -1.93 20.08
C ASN A 94 -13.00 -1.24 20.13
N LYS A 95 -11.97 -1.80 19.49
CA LYS A 95 -10.66 -1.15 19.37
C LYS A 95 -10.71 0.11 18.51
N GLN A 96 -11.61 0.19 17.54
CA GLN A 96 -11.83 1.38 16.72
C GLN A 96 -12.57 2.48 17.49
N PHE A 97 -13.64 2.14 18.20
CA PHE A 97 -14.38 3.08 19.06
C PHE A 97 -13.49 3.71 20.12
N LYS A 98 -12.71 2.88 20.86
CA LYS A 98 -11.75 3.38 21.85
C LYS A 98 -10.72 4.36 21.27
N LEU A 99 -10.28 4.14 20.03
CA LEU A 99 -9.38 5.10 19.39
C LEU A 99 -10.09 6.42 19.11
N TYR A 100 -11.31 6.38 18.56
CA TYR A 100 -12.10 7.57 18.30
C TYR A 100 -12.35 8.38 19.57
N GLU A 101 -12.69 7.72 20.69
CA GLU A 101 -12.85 8.36 21.99
C GLU A 101 -11.56 9.08 22.43
N ILE A 102 -10.39 8.46 22.25
CA ILE A 102 -9.10 9.11 22.53
C ILE A 102 -8.90 10.35 21.64
N ILE A 103 -9.25 10.29 20.36
CA ILE A 103 -9.13 11.46 19.46
C ILE A 103 -10.03 12.60 19.94
N GLU A 104 -11.29 12.30 20.22
CA GLU A 104 -12.26 13.32 20.64
C GLU A 104 -11.91 13.91 22.00
N THR A 105 -11.45 13.09 22.95
CA THR A 105 -10.99 13.61 24.25
C THR A 105 -9.80 14.56 24.12
N PHE A 106 -8.84 14.27 23.24
CA PHE A 106 -7.72 15.19 22.99
C PHE A 106 -8.16 16.54 22.41
N LYS A 107 -9.18 16.53 21.53
CA LYS A 107 -9.75 17.76 20.97
C LYS A 107 -10.51 18.57 22.03
N ILE A 108 -11.38 17.91 22.80
CA ILE A 108 -12.24 18.56 23.81
C ILE A 108 -11.38 19.16 24.92
N LYS A 109 -10.38 18.42 25.41
CA LYS A 109 -9.55 18.84 26.55
C LYS A 109 -8.40 19.78 26.18
N LYS A 110 -8.24 20.15 24.89
CA LYS A 110 -7.09 20.90 24.38
C LYS A 110 -5.77 20.31 24.90
N GLU A 111 -5.60 19.00 24.67
CA GLU A 111 -4.48 18.23 25.17
C GLU A 111 -3.12 18.83 24.76
N ASN A 112 -2.10 18.68 25.60
CA ASN A 112 -0.77 19.20 25.29
C ASN A 112 -0.16 18.48 24.08
N ILE A 113 0.47 19.25 23.18
CA ILE A 113 1.22 18.81 22.00
C ILE A 113 2.16 17.64 22.29
N LYS A 114 2.83 17.62 23.47
CA LYS A 114 3.71 16.50 23.85
C LYS A 114 2.99 15.15 23.91
N ASN A 115 1.77 15.13 24.48
CA ASN A 115 0.97 13.92 24.61
C ASN A 115 0.42 13.48 23.25
N ILE A 116 0.01 14.43 22.41
CA ILE A 116 -0.42 14.18 21.02
C ILE A 116 0.72 13.54 20.22
N ASN A 117 1.93 14.10 20.30
CA ASN A 117 3.11 13.58 19.60
C ASN A 117 3.48 12.16 20.06
N ASN A 118 3.42 11.90 21.37
CA ASN A 118 3.62 10.55 21.91
C ASN A 118 2.59 9.55 21.37
N PHE A 119 1.33 9.96 21.25
CA PHE A 119 0.27 9.13 20.70
C PHE A 119 0.46 8.86 19.20
N ILE A 120 0.82 9.89 18.42
CA ILE A 120 1.17 9.75 16.99
C ILE A 120 2.31 8.74 16.82
N LYS A 121 3.39 8.87 17.62
CA LYS A 121 4.53 7.93 17.60
C LYS A 121 4.09 6.49 17.94
N ALA A 122 3.18 6.32 18.90
CA ALA A 122 2.62 5.01 19.23
C ALA A 122 1.81 4.41 18.06
N ILE A 123 1.07 5.23 17.31
CA ILE A 123 0.37 4.79 16.09
C ILE A 123 1.36 4.38 15.01
N GLU A 124 2.41 5.17 14.77
CA GLU A 124 3.46 4.89 13.78
C GLU A 124 4.18 3.57 14.07
N ASN A 125 4.57 3.34 15.32
CA ASN A 125 5.16 2.06 15.75
C ASN A 125 4.23 0.88 15.46
N LYS A 126 2.92 1.05 15.68
CA LYS A 126 1.92 0.01 15.41
C LYS A 126 1.74 -0.24 13.91
N ILE A 127 1.78 0.81 13.10
CA ILE A 127 1.77 0.72 11.63
C ILE A 127 3.00 -0.06 11.14
N ASN A 128 4.19 0.27 11.65
CA ASN A 128 5.44 -0.43 11.31
C ASN A 128 5.39 -1.91 11.71
N TYR A 129 4.88 -2.21 12.90
CA TYR A 129 4.64 -3.59 13.34
C TYR A 129 3.74 -4.35 12.36
N TYR A 130 2.62 -3.76 11.91
CA TYR A 130 1.74 -4.42 10.96
C TYR A 130 2.42 -4.66 9.60
N PHE A 131 3.29 -3.76 9.13
CA PHE A 131 4.06 -4.00 7.92
C PHE A 131 5.06 -5.16 8.07
N LEU A 132 5.74 -5.26 9.21
CA LEU A 132 6.63 -6.38 9.51
C LEU A 132 5.84 -7.70 9.54
N LYS A 133 4.68 -7.70 10.20
CA LYS A 133 3.79 -8.85 10.27
C LYS A 133 3.30 -9.30 8.89
N ILE A 134 2.86 -8.35 8.04
CA ILE A 134 2.46 -8.65 6.66
C ILE A 134 3.62 -9.27 5.87
N ALA A 135 4.85 -8.76 6.03
CA ALA A 135 6.02 -9.32 5.37
C ALA A 135 6.22 -10.79 5.74
N GLN A 136 6.15 -11.11 7.04
CA GLN A 136 6.26 -12.48 7.54
C GLN A 136 5.11 -13.37 7.07
N GLU A 137 3.87 -12.88 7.08
CA GLU A 137 2.71 -13.63 6.61
C GLU A 137 2.83 -14.00 5.12
N PHE A 138 3.35 -13.10 4.29
CA PHE A 138 3.63 -13.42 2.88
C PHE A 138 4.76 -14.44 2.72
N GLN A 139 5.85 -14.34 3.50
CA GLN A 139 6.93 -15.33 3.48
C GLN A 139 6.44 -16.73 3.85
N LEU A 140 5.54 -16.81 4.84
CA LEU A 140 4.93 -18.06 5.29
C LEU A 140 3.73 -18.50 4.43
N LYS A 141 3.42 -17.80 3.32
CA LYS A 141 2.27 -18.05 2.44
C LYS A 141 0.90 -18.03 3.16
N LYS A 142 0.81 -17.33 4.29
CA LYS A 142 -0.41 -17.14 5.10
C LYS A 142 -1.28 -16.00 4.53
N ILE A 143 -1.87 -16.23 3.36
CA ILE A 143 -2.55 -15.19 2.57
C ILE A 143 -3.81 -14.64 3.29
N ILE A 144 -4.53 -15.50 4.01
CA ILE A 144 -5.76 -15.12 4.73
C ILE A 144 -5.42 -14.22 5.92
N GLU A 145 -4.33 -14.51 6.62
CA GLU A 145 -3.79 -13.73 7.72
C GLU A 145 -3.23 -12.40 7.23
N ALA A 146 -2.48 -12.39 6.12
CA ALA A 146 -2.03 -11.17 5.47
C ALA A 146 -3.21 -10.26 5.10
N GLN A 147 -4.33 -10.82 4.65
CA GLN A 147 -5.56 -10.06 4.42
C GLN A 147 -6.15 -9.48 5.72
N LYS A 148 -6.21 -10.24 6.83
CA LYS A 148 -6.61 -9.74 8.16
C LYS A 148 -5.77 -8.54 8.54
N THR A 149 -4.45 -8.72 8.49
CA THR A 149 -3.47 -7.74 8.97
C THR A 149 -3.51 -6.48 8.12
N LEU A 150 -3.67 -6.60 6.79
CA LEU A 150 -3.84 -5.45 5.91
C LEU A 150 -5.13 -4.68 6.19
N HIS A 151 -6.23 -5.38 6.49
CA HIS A 151 -7.49 -4.75 6.89
C HIS A 151 -7.30 -3.93 8.18
N TYR A 152 -6.66 -4.49 9.21
CA TYR A 152 -6.34 -3.75 10.43
C TYR A 152 -5.47 -2.52 10.19
N LEU A 153 -4.46 -2.66 9.33
CA LEU A 153 -3.56 -1.57 8.97
C LEU A 153 -4.29 -0.43 8.23
N PHE A 154 -5.22 -0.74 7.33
CA PHE A 154 -6.00 0.26 6.61
C PHE A 154 -6.66 1.27 7.55
N PHE A 155 -7.32 0.76 8.59
CA PHE A 155 -7.97 1.63 9.56
C PHE A 155 -6.96 2.43 10.37
N LYS A 156 -5.87 1.81 10.84
CA LYS A 156 -4.82 2.53 11.57
C LYS A 156 -4.22 3.68 10.76
N LYS A 157 -3.97 3.47 9.46
CA LYS A 157 -3.51 4.53 8.54
C LYS A 157 -4.55 5.64 8.37
N LYS A 158 -5.84 5.29 8.28
CA LYS A 158 -6.94 6.27 8.24
C LYS A 158 -6.99 7.16 9.50
N TYR A 159 -6.75 6.60 10.69
CA TYR A 159 -6.68 7.37 11.94
C TYR A 159 -5.45 8.27 12.00
N TYR A 160 -4.27 7.74 11.64
CA TYR A 160 -3.04 8.52 11.61
C TYR A 160 -3.18 9.79 10.77
N LEU A 161 -3.80 9.70 9.59
CA LEU A 161 -4.04 10.85 8.72
C LEU A 161 -4.99 11.90 9.34
N LYS A 162 -5.93 11.49 10.20
CA LYS A 162 -6.83 12.42 10.91
C LYS A 162 -6.14 13.19 12.05
N PHE A 163 -4.97 12.75 12.51
CA PHE A 163 -4.19 13.46 13.54
C PHE A 163 -3.15 14.40 12.95
N LYS A 164 -2.73 14.15 11.71
CA LYS A 164 -1.70 14.92 11.03
C LYS A 164 -2.26 16.15 10.30
N ASN A 165 -3.56 16.13 10.02
CA ASN A 165 -4.35 17.23 9.43
C ASN A 165 -5.16 17.90 10.53
#